data_AF-A0AAD4DSD7-F1
#
_entry.id   AF-A0AAD4DSD7-F1
#
_cell.length_a   1.000
_cell.length_b   1.000
_cell.length_c   1.000
_cell.angle_alpha   90.00
_cell.angle_beta   90.00
_cell.angle_gamma   90.00
#
_symmetry.space_group_name_H-M   'P 1'
#
loop_
_entity.id
_entity.type
_entity.pdbx_description
1 polymer ?
#
loop_
_entity_poly.entity_id
_entity_poly.type
_entity_poly.pdbx_seq_one_letter_code
_entity_poly.pdbx_strand_id
1 'polypeptide(L)'
;MERTPVDLDQLAYLAVLPDMQTSMDFILALRSASLDDPIAKLDEDAKKNLREPLRELPNVVDPIVRHGITMYYALEHSSRNAYERICASMQRTYPDAEAMPSFRRTERIIAEYTGIKSITHDMCPDTCIAFTGPFTDLDQCPICHKT
;
A
#
# COMPACT_ATOMS: atom_id res chain seq x y z
N MET A 1 -7.52 19.31 28.42
CA MET A 1 -8.91 19.16 27.96
C MET A 1 -9.26 17.69 28.09
N GLU A 2 -10.02 17.30 29.11
CA GLU A 2 -10.56 15.95 29.19
C GLU A 2 -11.55 15.76 28.04
N ARG A 3 -11.27 14.79 27.16
CA ARG A 3 -12.23 14.37 26.14
C ARG A 3 -13.23 13.45 26.82
N THR A 4 -14.49 13.85 26.86
CA THR A 4 -15.58 12.95 27.26
C THR A 4 -15.56 11.73 26.33
N PRO A 5 -15.55 10.50 26.86
CA PRO A 5 -15.59 9.31 26.02
C PRO A 5 -16.88 9.29 25.20
N VAL A 6 -16.74 9.12 23.89
CA VAL A 6 -17.86 9.00 22.95
C VAL A 6 -18.36 7.55 22.98
N ASP A 7 -19.66 7.36 23.23
CA ASP A 7 -20.31 6.05 23.17
C ASP A 7 -20.59 5.66 21.70
N LEU A 8 -19.66 4.90 21.12
CA LEU A 8 -19.76 4.44 19.73
C LEU A 8 -20.90 3.44 19.52
N ASP A 9 -21.25 2.67 20.55
CA ASP A 9 -22.30 1.65 20.47
C ASP A 9 -23.68 2.34 20.44
N GLN A 10 -23.86 3.39 21.23
CA GLN A 10 -25.04 4.25 21.13
C GLN A 10 -25.12 4.98 19.78
N LEU A 11 -24.02 5.51 19.26
CA LEU A 11 -24.02 6.16 17.94
C LEU A 11 -24.36 5.19 16.81
N ALA A 12 -23.83 3.96 16.86
CA ALA A 12 -24.16 2.91 15.91
C ALA A 12 -25.65 2.57 15.95
N TYR A 13 -26.23 2.46 17.16
CA TYR A 13 -27.66 2.23 17.35
C TYR A 13 -28.54 3.35 16.78
N LEU A 14 -28.09 4.61 16.88
CA LEU A 14 -28.83 5.78 16.38
C LEU A 14 -28.67 6.00 14.87
N ALA A 15 -27.70 5.33 14.22
CA ALA A 15 -27.46 5.46 12.79
C ALA A 15 -28.56 4.73 11.98
N VAL A 16 -29.55 5.48 11.53
CA VAL A 16 -30.69 4.95 10.73
C VAL A 16 -30.56 5.20 9.23
N LEU A 17 -29.74 6.17 8.82
CA LEU A 17 -29.53 6.49 7.40
C LEU A 17 -28.40 5.62 6.82
N PRO A 18 -28.51 5.12 5.58
CA PRO A 18 -27.51 4.21 4.99
C PRO A 18 -26.06 4.74 5.04
N ASP A 19 -25.86 6.02 4.74
CA ASP A 19 -24.53 6.65 4.78
C ASP A 19 -23.97 6.73 6.21
N MET A 20 -24.86 6.93 7.20
CA MET A 20 -24.48 6.93 8.62
C MET A 20 -24.13 5.52 9.09
N GLN A 21 -24.89 4.51 8.67
CA GLN A 21 -24.62 3.10 8.97
C GLN A 21 -23.26 2.70 8.41
N THR A 22 -23.03 2.97 7.13
CA THR A 22 -21.74 2.75 6.47
C THR A 22 -20.59 3.40 7.24
N SER A 23 -20.76 4.68 7.63
CA SER A 23 -19.75 5.39 8.41
C SER A 23 -19.50 4.72 9.76
N MET A 24 -20.55 4.28 10.45
CA MET A 24 -20.43 3.57 11.72
C MET A 24 -19.77 2.20 11.57
N ASP A 25 -20.04 1.46 10.49
CA ASP A 25 -19.38 0.18 10.21
C ASP A 25 -17.87 0.36 10.07
N PHE A 26 -17.41 1.40 9.36
CA PHE A 26 -15.99 1.74 9.29
C PHE A 26 -15.41 2.13 10.65
N ILE A 27 -16.13 2.94 11.43
CA ILE A 27 -15.68 3.37 12.78
C ILE A 27 -15.52 2.15 13.70
N LEU A 28 -16.47 1.23 13.68
CA LEU A 28 -16.43 0.01 14.48
C LEU A 28 -15.32 -0.94 14.01
N ALA A 29 -15.10 -1.08 12.69
CA ALA A 29 -13.98 -1.84 12.15
C ALA A 29 -12.62 -1.27 12.63
N LEU A 30 -12.47 0.06 12.61
CA LEU A 30 -11.26 0.73 13.10
C LEU A 30 -11.05 0.57 14.61
N ARG A 31 -12.13 0.52 15.40
CA ARG A 31 -12.07 0.34 16.87
C ARG A 31 -11.36 -0.96 17.26
N SER A 32 -11.53 -2.02 16.48
CA SER A 32 -10.96 -3.35 16.72
C SER A 32 -9.81 -3.71 15.78
N ALA A 33 -9.33 -2.76 14.97
CA ALA A 33 -8.32 -3.03 13.95
C ALA A 33 -7.02 -3.57 14.57
N SER A 34 -6.43 -4.56 13.90
CA SER A 34 -5.24 -5.29 14.34
C SER A 34 -4.32 -5.58 13.14
N LEU A 35 -3.04 -5.82 13.40
CA LEU A 35 -2.10 -6.33 12.38
C LEU A 35 -2.48 -7.73 11.90
N ASP A 36 -3.24 -8.48 12.69
CA ASP A 36 -3.73 -9.81 12.35
C ASP A 36 -5.08 -9.78 11.62
N ASP A 37 -5.66 -8.60 11.41
CA ASP A 37 -6.91 -8.43 10.68
C ASP A 37 -6.72 -8.85 9.20
N PRO A 38 -7.55 -9.76 8.66
CA PRO A 38 -7.53 -10.10 7.23
C PRO A 38 -7.65 -8.88 6.31
N ILE A 39 -8.36 -7.83 6.74
CA ILE A 39 -8.52 -6.57 6.01
C ILE A 39 -7.17 -5.87 5.79
N ALA A 40 -6.22 -6.05 6.71
CA ALA A 40 -4.90 -5.43 6.60
C ALA A 40 -4.07 -5.95 5.42
N LYS A 41 -4.41 -7.13 4.85
CA LYS A 41 -3.69 -7.76 3.71
C LYS A 41 -2.16 -7.82 3.91
N LEU A 42 -1.72 -7.91 5.16
CA LEU A 42 -0.31 -8.05 5.52
C LEU A 42 0.10 -9.52 5.40
N ASP A 43 1.15 -9.80 4.62
CA ASP A 43 1.78 -11.12 4.64
C ASP A 43 2.56 -11.36 5.94
N GLU A 44 2.90 -12.62 6.22
CA GLU A 44 3.54 -13.00 7.47
C GLU A 44 4.90 -12.32 7.68
N ASP A 45 5.66 -12.10 6.61
CA ASP A 45 6.91 -11.35 6.68
C ASP A 45 6.65 -9.87 7.04
N ALA A 46 5.62 -9.23 6.48
CA ALA A 46 5.26 -7.85 6.80
C ALA A 46 4.83 -7.72 8.25
N LYS A 47 4.00 -8.66 8.75
CA LYS A 47 3.61 -8.70 10.17
C LYS A 47 4.83 -8.87 11.07
N LYS A 48 5.74 -9.79 10.71
CA LYS A 48 6.99 -10.00 11.44
C LYS A 48 7.84 -8.72 11.46
N ASN A 49 8.05 -8.09 10.31
CA ASN A 49 8.85 -6.86 10.21
C ASN A 49 8.24 -5.69 11.00
N LEU A 50 6.91 -5.57 11.04
CA LEU A 50 6.24 -4.54 11.84
C LEU A 50 6.37 -4.78 13.35
N ARG A 51 6.32 -6.05 13.78
CA ARG A 51 6.49 -6.44 15.20
C ARG A 51 7.95 -6.36 15.64
N GLU A 52 8.87 -6.71 14.75
CA GLU A 52 10.32 -6.73 14.96
C GLU A 52 11.02 -5.92 13.86
N PRO A 53 11.02 -4.58 13.95
CA PRO A 53 11.62 -3.73 12.93
C PRO A 53 13.12 -3.97 12.77
N LEU A 54 13.60 -3.81 11.54
CA LEU A 54 15.03 -3.83 11.24
C LEU A 54 15.75 -2.77 12.08
N ARG A 55 16.76 -3.20 12.85
CA ARG A 55 17.56 -2.33 13.71
C ARG A 55 18.79 -1.76 13.00
N GLU A 56 19.19 -2.40 11.91
CA GLU A 56 20.32 -2.01 11.08
C GLU A 56 19.89 -2.11 9.62
N LEU A 57 20.27 -1.10 8.83
CA LEU A 57 20.05 -1.13 7.39
C LEU A 57 20.99 -2.16 6.76
N PRO A 58 20.50 -3.04 5.88
CA PRO A 58 21.40 -3.90 5.13
C PRO A 58 22.33 -3.05 4.26
N ASN A 59 23.60 -3.44 4.16
CA ASN A 59 24.54 -2.73 3.29
C ASN A 59 24.12 -2.89 1.83
N VAL A 60 23.74 -1.79 1.17
CA VAL A 60 23.55 -1.77 -0.30
C VAL A 60 24.93 -1.76 -0.94
N VAL A 61 25.47 -2.95 -1.20
CA VAL A 61 26.86 -3.09 -1.71
C VAL A 61 26.92 -2.86 -3.23
N ASP A 62 25.82 -3.10 -3.94
CA ASP A 62 25.80 -3.09 -5.40
C ASP A 62 25.51 -1.68 -5.99
N PRO A 63 26.45 -1.11 -6.78
CA PRO A 63 26.26 0.20 -7.41
C PRO A 63 25.09 0.28 -8.40
N ILE A 64 24.81 -0.79 -9.17
CA ILE A 64 23.71 -0.80 -10.15
C ILE A 64 22.35 -0.88 -9.43
N VAL A 65 22.28 -1.63 -8.33
CA VAL A 65 21.08 -1.67 -7.47
C VAL A 65 20.82 -0.29 -6.86
N ARG A 66 21.86 0.35 -6.31
CA ARG A 66 21.75 1.70 -5.77
C ARG A 66 21.26 2.68 -6.83
N HIS A 67 21.82 2.61 -8.04
CA HIS A 67 21.37 3.44 -9.16
C HIS A 67 19.89 3.21 -9.49
N GLY A 68 19.46 1.94 -9.56
CA GLY A 68 18.07 1.57 -9.81
C GLY A 68 17.10 2.12 -8.76
N ILE A 69 17.47 2.10 -7.48
CA ILE A 69 16.68 2.67 -6.37
C ILE A 69 16.64 4.20 -6.47
N THR A 70 17.78 4.86 -6.70
CA THR A 70 17.84 6.32 -6.87
C THR A 70 16.96 6.77 -8.04
N MET A 71 17.02 6.08 -9.17
CA MET A 71 16.18 6.36 -10.33
C MET A 71 14.69 6.13 -10.04
N TYR A 72 14.35 5.12 -9.23
CA TYR A 72 12.97 4.86 -8.84
C TYR A 72 12.38 6.04 -8.05
N TYR A 73 13.10 6.55 -7.05
CA TYR A 73 12.67 7.72 -6.29
C TYR A 73 12.65 9.01 -7.13
N ALA A 74 13.63 9.20 -8.03
CA ALA A 74 13.62 10.34 -8.94
C ALA A 74 12.41 10.36 -9.89
N LEU A 75 11.77 9.20 -10.08
CA LEU A 75 10.62 9.01 -10.95
C LEU A 75 9.32 8.75 -10.17
N GLU A 76 9.25 9.13 -8.89
CA GLU A 76 8.08 8.88 -8.01
C GLU A 76 6.74 9.33 -8.62
N HIS A 77 6.73 10.45 -9.35
CA HIS A 77 5.54 10.99 -10.00
C HIS A 77 5.41 10.62 -11.49
N SER A 78 6.27 9.71 -11.96
CA SER A 78 6.26 9.23 -13.35
C SER A 78 5.63 7.85 -13.44
N SER A 79 5.22 7.48 -14.65
CA SER A 79 4.72 6.12 -14.89
C SER A 79 5.84 5.07 -14.74
N ARG A 80 5.47 3.84 -14.36
CA ARG A 80 6.36 2.65 -14.45
C ARG A 80 7.04 2.53 -15.82
N ASN A 81 6.31 2.85 -16.89
CA ASN A 81 6.82 2.83 -18.27
C ASN A 81 7.99 3.82 -18.46
N ALA A 82 7.98 4.98 -17.80
CA ALA A 82 9.11 5.92 -17.87
C ALA A 82 10.40 5.31 -17.31
N TYR A 83 10.32 4.62 -16.16
CA TYR A 83 11.44 3.90 -15.57
C TYR A 83 11.98 2.82 -16.52
N GLU A 84 11.09 1.96 -17.03
CA GLU A 84 11.47 0.86 -17.93
C GLU A 84 12.10 1.34 -19.24
N ARG A 85 11.61 2.45 -19.80
CA ARG A 85 12.21 3.08 -20.99
C ARG A 85 13.62 3.60 -20.73
N ILE A 86 13.88 4.11 -19.53
CA ILE A 86 15.22 4.56 -19.14
C ILE A 86 16.14 3.35 -18.95
N CYS A 87 15.69 2.27 -18.29
CA CYS A 87 16.46 1.01 -18.23
C CYS A 87 16.85 0.54 -19.63
N ALA A 88 15.88 0.48 -20.54
CA ALA A 88 16.11 0.03 -21.92
C ALA A 88 17.05 0.96 -22.68
N SER A 89 16.98 2.28 -22.45
CA SER A 89 17.91 3.23 -23.04
C SER A 89 19.34 3.03 -22.54
N MET A 90 19.50 2.84 -21.23
CA MET A 90 20.80 2.62 -20.59
C MET A 90 21.46 1.35 -21.11
N GLN A 91 20.71 0.24 -21.23
CA GLN A 91 21.24 -1.01 -21.78
C GLN A 91 21.68 -0.88 -23.25
N ARG A 92 20.94 -0.11 -24.07
CA ARG A 92 21.34 0.14 -25.47
C ARG A 92 22.60 0.98 -25.57
N THR A 93 22.77 1.96 -24.68
CA THR A 93 23.95 2.85 -24.68
C THR A 93 25.18 2.16 -24.12
N TYR A 94 25.02 1.29 -23.12
CA TYR A 94 26.11 0.57 -22.46
C TYR A 94 25.84 -0.95 -22.44
N PRO A 95 26.03 -1.65 -23.57
CA PRO A 95 25.67 -3.06 -23.70
C PRO A 95 26.43 -4.00 -22.75
N ASP A 96 27.67 -3.64 -22.42
CA ASP A 96 28.56 -4.42 -21.54
C ASP A 96 28.36 -4.11 -20.06
N ALA A 97 27.54 -3.09 -19.72
CA ALA A 97 27.21 -2.77 -18.35
C ALA A 97 26.20 -3.77 -17.78
N GLU A 98 26.27 -3.99 -16.48
CA GLU A 98 25.26 -4.77 -15.77
C GLU A 98 23.88 -4.11 -15.90
N ALA A 99 22.87 -4.93 -16.17
CA ALA A 99 21.52 -4.44 -16.37
C ALA A 99 20.93 -3.88 -15.07
N MET A 100 20.34 -2.68 -15.15
CA MET A 100 19.61 -2.10 -14.02
C MET A 100 18.42 -2.99 -13.64
N PRO A 101 18.12 -3.16 -12.33
CA PRO A 101 16.94 -3.90 -11.91
C PRO A 101 15.66 -3.36 -12.58
N SER A 102 14.75 -4.27 -12.92
CA SER A 102 13.41 -3.88 -13.39
C SER A 102 12.64 -3.17 -12.28
N PHE A 103 11.61 -2.39 -12.64
CA PHE A 103 10.79 -1.65 -11.67
C PHE A 103 10.31 -2.54 -10.51
N ARG A 104 9.74 -3.71 -10.84
CA ARG A 104 9.26 -4.67 -9.84
C ARG A 104 10.40 -5.25 -8.99
N ARG A 105 11.58 -5.48 -9.58
CA ARG A 105 12.74 -5.94 -8.80
C ARG A 105 13.21 -4.85 -7.85
N THR A 106 13.22 -3.60 -8.27
CA THR A 106 13.55 -2.44 -7.43
C THR A 106 12.56 -2.31 -6.27
N GLU A 107 11.24 -2.39 -6.50
CA GLU A 107 10.23 -2.39 -5.43
C GLU A 107 10.48 -3.51 -4.41
N ARG A 108 10.76 -4.73 -4.90
CA ARG A 108 11.07 -5.87 -4.04
C ARG A 108 12.34 -5.64 -3.23
N ILE A 109 13.37 -5.09 -3.86
CA ILE A 109 14.63 -4.77 -3.18
C ILE A 109 14.36 -3.73 -2.09
N ILE A 110 13.64 -2.64 -2.38
CA ILE A 110 13.29 -1.62 -1.38
C ILE A 110 12.53 -2.27 -0.21
N ALA A 111 11.58 -3.15 -0.48
CA ALA A 111 10.85 -3.88 0.56
C ALA A 111 11.77 -4.80 1.40
N GLU A 112 12.73 -5.49 0.77
CA GLU A 112 13.74 -6.30 1.45
C GLU A 112 14.65 -5.43 2.35
N TYR A 113 15.05 -4.23 1.89
CA TYR A 113 15.93 -3.33 2.64
C TYR A 113 15.24 -2.59 3.79
N THR A 114 13.98 -2.20 3.58
CA THR A 114 13.24 -1.36 4.53
C THR A 114 12.33 -2.16 5.45
N GLY A 115 12.00 -3.39 5.06
CA GLY A 115 10.93 -4.18 5.69
C GLY A 115 9.52 -3.67 5.35
N ILE A 116 9.39 -2.59 4.56
CA ILE A 116 8.12 -1.96 4.21
C ILE A 116 7.61 -2.54 2.89
N LYS A 117 6.45 -3.18 2.95
CA LYS A 117 5.75 -3.72 1.77
C LYS A 117 4.54 -2.86 1.42
N SER A 118 4.29 -2.69 0.13
CA SER A 118 3.06 -2.04 -0.35
C SER A 118 1.86 -2.96 -0.13
N ILE A 119 0.76 -2.41 0.36
CA ILE A 119 -0.54 -3.07 0.42
C ILE A 119 -1.38 -2.53 -0.74
N THR A 120 -2.11 -3.40 -1.43
CA THR A 120 -2.95 -3.01 -2.56
C THR A 120 -4.38 -3.46 -2.32
N HIS A 121 -5.30 -2.52 -2.49
CA HIS A 121 -6.73 -2.76 -2.55
C HIS A 121 -7.24 -2.34 -3.93
N ASP A 122 -8.20 -3.09 -4.44
CA ASP A 122 -8.91 -2.69 -5.65
C ASP A 122 -9.72 -1.43 -5.35
N MET A 123 -9.82 -0.56 -6.36
CA MET A 123 -10.57 0.69 -6.26
C MET A 123 -11.44 0.87 -7.50
N CYS A 124 -12.60 1.50 -7.33
CA CYS A 124 -13.44 1.87 -8.45
C CYS A 124 -12.73 2.96 -9.30
N PRO A 125 -12.61 2.78 -10.63
CA PRO A 125 -11.93 3.76 -11.49
C PRO A 125 -12.69 5.08 -11.64
N ASP A 126 -14.01 5.08 -11.43
CA ASP A 126 -14.85 6.28 -11.59
C ASP A 126 -14.94 7.14 -10.33
N THR A 127 -14.90 6.50 -9.16
CA THR A 127 -15.16 7.17 -7.87
C THR A 127 -13.95 7.14 -6.94
N CYS A 128 -12.91 6.38 -7.28
CA CYS A 128 -11.73 6.13 -6.47
C CYS A 128 -12.04 5.52 -5.09
N ILE A 129 -13.24 4.97 -4.88
CA ILE A 129 -13.56 4.28 -3.63
C ILE A 129 -12.81 2.94 -3.56
N ALA A 130 -12.16 2.68 -2.43
CA ALA A 130 -11.43 1.44 -2.21
C ALA A 130 -12.35 0.35 -1.65
N PHE A 131 -12.21 -0.86 -2.19
CA PHE A 131 -12.86 -2.07 -1.69
C PHE A 131 -12.05 -2.61 -0.50
N THR A 132 -12.28 -2.02 0.67
CA THR A 132 -11.61 -2.33 1.94
C THR A 132 -12.58 -2.20 3.11
N GLY A 133 -12.23 -2.74 4.27
CA GLY A 133 -13.07 -2.72 5.46
C GLY A 133 -14.45 -3.33 5.17
N PRO A 134 -15.55 -2.66 5.54
CA PRO A 134 -16.92 -3.08 5.19
C PRO A 134 -17.19 -3.30 3.70
N PHE A 135 -16.34 -2.77 2.80
CA PHE A 135 -16.50 -2.91 1.35
C PHE A 135 -15.65 -4.01 0.73
N THR A 136 -14.93 -4.81 1.53
CA THR A 136 -13.97 -5.81 1.01
C THR A 136 -14.63 -6.84 0.10
N ASP A 137 -15.87 -7.23 0.39
CA ASP A 137 -16.60 -8.28 -0.33
C ASP A 137 -17.58 -7.72 -1.38
N LEU A 138 -17.51 -6.42 -1.70
CA LEU A 138 -18.36 -5.81 -2.71
C LEU A 138 -17.80 -6.02 -4.12
N ASP A 139 -18.62 -6.57 -5.01
CA ASP A 139 -18.32 -6.68 -6.44
C ASP A 139 -18.68 -5.40 -7.23
N GLN A 140 -19.46 -4.49 -6.64
CA GLN A 140 -19.91 -3.26 -7.29
C GLN A 140 -19.60 -2.05 -6.42
N CYS A 141 -19.24 -0.95 -7.06
CA CYS A 141 -19.03 0.32 -6.37
C CYS A 141 -20.32 0.78 -5.66
N PRO A 142 -20.29 1.06 -4.34
CA PRO A 142 -21.48 1.50 -3.61
C PRO A 142 -21.97 2.91 -4.03
N ILE A 143 -21.14 3.66 -4.77
CA ILE A 143 -21.45 5.02 -5.23
C ILE A 143 -21.97 5.04 -6.67
N CYS A 144 -21.26 4.39 -7.62
CA CYS A 144 -21.63 4.42 -9.04
C CYS A 144 -22.32 3.15 -9.55
N HIS A 145 -22.40 2.10 -8.71
CA HIS A 145 -23.05 0.82 -8.99
C HIS A 145 -22.51 0.05 -10.20
N LYS A 146 -21.27 0.35 -10.60
CA LYS A 146 -20.55 -0.38 -11.65
C LYS A 146 -19.60 -1.40 -11.03
N THR A 147 -19.41 -2.49 -11.76
CA THR A 147 -18.36 -3.49 -11.58
C THR A 147 -17.03 -2.99 -12.15
#